data_AF-A0A0R1RYB2-F1
#
_entry.id   AF-A0A0R1RYB2-F1
#
_cell.length_a   1.000
_cell.length_b   1.000
_cell.length_c   1.000
_cell.angle_alpha   90.00
_cell.angle_beta   90.00
_cell.angle_gamma   90.00
#
_symmetry.space_group_name_H-M   'P 1'
#
loop_
_entity.id
_entity.type
_entity.pdbx_description
1 polymer ?
#
loop_
_entity_poly.entity_id
_entity_poly.type
_entity_poly.pdbx_seq_one_letter_code
_entity_poly.pdbx_strand_id
1 'polypeptide(L)'
;MRKSYRVKKEQDFQTVFEASQSVANRNFVVYRLDKPGQKHFRVGLSVGKKVGNAVMRNQVKRYIRQSLTELKPDLPQAVDFLVIARRGANQLTMAETKQNISHVLKLAKLLKEEADSASE
;
A
#
# COMPACT_ATOMS: atom_id res chain seq x y z
N MET A 1 10.97 0.30 7.09
CA MET A 1 11.13 -0.27 5.72
C MET A 1 12.44 0.12 5.02
N ARG A 2 13.25 -0.86 4.57
CA ARG A 2 14.52 -0.67 3.83
C ARG A 2 14.30 -0.03 2.46
N LYS A 3 15.37 0.51 1.84
CA LYS A 3 15.30 1.16 0.51
C LYS A 3 14.98 0.17 -0.63
N SER A 4 15.39 -1.10 -0.51
CA SER A 4 15.18 -2.13 -1.54
C SER A 4 13.70 -2.45 -1.78
N TYR A 5 12.87 -2.40 -0.73
CA TYR A 5 11.42 -2.62 -0.79
C TYR A 5 10.62 -1.45 -1.43
N ARG A 6 11.29 -0.45 -2.01
CA ARG A 6 10.64 0.75 -2.53
C ARG A 6 10.74 0.81 -4.04
N VAL A 7 9.60 0.95 -4.71
CA VAL A 7 9.57 1.39 -6.11
C VAL A 7 9.92 2.87 -6.13
N LYS A 8 10.90 3.25 -6.96
CA LYS A 8 11.42 4.64 -7.02
C LYS A 8 11.50 5.21 -8.43
N LYS A 9 11.75 4.37 -9.43
CA LYS A 9 11.90 4.82 -10.81
C LYS A 9 10.53 5.10 -11.40
N GLU A 10 10.40 6.21 -12.12
CA GLU A 10 9.14 6.57 -12.79
C GLU A 10 8.67 5.48 -13.74
N GLN A 11 9.59 4.88 -14.48
CA GLN A 11 9.31 3.74 -15.36
C GLN A 11 8.64 2.58 -14.60
N ASP A 12 9.15 2.22 -13.43
CA ASP A 12 8.56 1.14 -12.62
C ASP A 12 7.15 1.53 -12.12
N PHE A 13 6.90 2.81 -11.79
CA PHE A 13 5.56 3.28 -11.43
C PHE A 13 4.60 3.15 -12.61
N GLN A 14 5.03 3.60 -13.79
CA GLN A 14 4.21 3.55 -15.00
C GLN A 14 3.88 2.11 -15.38
N THR A 15 4.86 1.19 -15.34
CA THR A 15 4.61 -0.24 -15.62
C THR A 15 3.56 -0.85 -14.70
N VAL A 16 3.59 -0.55 -13.39
CA VAL A 16 2.58 -1.07 -12.45
C VAL A 16 1.21 -0.42 -12.67
N PHE A 17 1.19 0.85 -13.09
CA PHE A 17 -0.04 1.57 -13.41
C PHE A 17 -0.72 0.99 -14.67
N GLU A 18 0.06 0.73 -15.72
CA GLU A 18 -0.41 0.17 -17.00
C GLU A 18 -0.96 -1.26 -16.86
N ALA A 19 -0.45 -2.04 -15.90
CA ALA A 19 -0.95 -3.37 -15.60
C ALA A 19 -2.45 -3.40 -15.23
N SER A 20 -3.05 -2.25 -14.88
CA SER A 20 -4.49 -2.01 -14.71
C SER A 20 -5.22 -2.90 -13.69
N GLN A 21 -4.50 -3.74 -12.92
CA GLN A 21 -5.05 -4.49 -11.80
C GLN A 21 -5.13 -3.61 -10.56
N SER A 22 -6.20 -2.82 -10.48
CA SER A 22 -6.43 -1.90 -9.38
C SER A 22 -7.65 -2.24 -8.55
N VAL A 23 -7.56 -2.00 -7.25
CA VAL A 23 -8.67 -2.04 -6.31
C VAL A 23 -8.62 -0.81 -5.42
N ALA A 24 -9.75 -0.43 -4.84
CA ALA A 24 -9.80 0.76 -4.02
C ALA A 24 -10.77 0.63 -2.86
N ASN A 25 -10.47 1.38 -1.80
CA ASN A 25 -11.44 1.74 -0.78
C ASN A 25 -11.60 3.27 -0.72
N ARG A 26 -12.28 3.78 0.31
CA ARG A 26 -12.52 5.22 0.47
C ARG A 26 -11.21 6.05 0.50
N ASN A 27 -10.17 5.52 1.13
CA ASN A 27 -8.97 6.28 1.47
C ASN A 27 -7.73 5.92 0.62
N PHE A 28 -7.71 4.74 0.00
CA PHE A 28 -6.56 4.22 -0.73
C PHE A 28 -6.97 3.51 -2.01
N VAL A 29 -6.09 3.58 -3.01
CA VAL A 29 -6.11 2.75 -4.22
C VAL A 29 -4.84 1.93 -4.23
N VAL A 30 -4.96 0.66 -4.58
CA VAL A 30 -3.82 -0.24 -4.77
C VAL A 30 -3.79 -0.70 -6.21
N TYR A 31 -2.64 -0.56 -6.86
CA TYR A 31 -2.31 -1.23 -8.11
C TYR A 31 -1.35 -2.34 -7.81
N ARG A 32 -1.47 -3.48 -8.47
CA ARG A 32 -0.54 -4.61 -8.31
C ARG A 32 -0.05 -5.11 -9.66
N LEU A 33 1.16 -5.65 -9.65
CA LEU A 33 1.79 -6.32 -10.77
C LEU A 33 2.62 -7.49 -10.24
N ASP A 34 2.23 -8.70 -10.62
CA ASP A 34 2.97 -9.89 -10.28
C ASP A 34 4.35 -9.88 -10.97
N LYS A 35 5.40 -10.13 -10.21
CA LYS A 35 6.80 -10.19 -10.68
C LYS A 35 7.45 -11.49 -10.21
N PRO A 36 7.17 -12.61 -10.89
CA PRO A 36 7.78 -13.89 -10.56
C PRO A 36 9.31 -13.79 -10.59
N GLY A 37 9.98 -14.46 -9.65
CA GLY A 37 11.45 -14.42 -9.51
C GLY A 37 12.01 -13.22 -8.73
N GLN A 38 11.17 -12.27 -8.31
CA GLN A 38 11.60 -11.17 -7.43
C GLN A 38 11.81 -11.66 -5.99
N LYS A 39 12.92 -11.25 -5.35
CA LYS A 39 13.31 -11.71 -3.99
C LYS A 39 12.38 -11.23 -2.87
N HIS A 40 11.80 -10.05 -3.03
CA HIS A 40 10.93 -9.43 -2.02
C HIS A 40 9.99 -8.44 -2.69
N PHE A 41 8.87 -8.12 -2.05
CA PHE A 41 7.94 -7.17 -2.64
C PHE A 41 8.57 -5.77 -2.75
N ARG A 42 8.03 -4.96 -3.65
CA ARG A 42 8.32 -3.52 -3.66
C ARG A 42 7.03 -2.72 -3.66
N VAL A 43 7.05 -1.62 -2.91
CA VAL A 43 5.92 -0.71 -2.82
C VAL A 43 6.30 0.69 -3.30
N GLY A 44 5.48 1.26 -4.18
CA GLY A 44 5.49 2.68 -4.51
C GLY A 44 4.40 3.42 -3.75
N LEU A 45 4.69 4.62 -3.25
CA LEU A 45 3.71 5.44 -2.51
C LEU A 45 3.44 6.74 -3.26
N SER A 46 2.20 6.91 -3.71
CA SER A 46 1.74 8.15 -4.32
C SER A 46 0.81 8.89 -3.35
N VAL A 47 1.19 10.10 -2.97
CA VAL A 47 0.37 10.99 -2.13
C VAL A 47 0.30 12.34 -2.83
N GLY A 48 -0.81 12.57 -3.52
CA GLY A 48 -1.01 13.76 -4.34
C GLY A 48 -1.18 15.04 -3.54
N LYS A 49 -1.03 16.20 -4.20
CA LYS A 49 -1.21 17.53 -3.58
C LYS A 49 -2.60 17.71 -2.96
N LYS A 50 -3.63 17.04 -3.51
CA LYS A 50 -5.01 17.09 -3.02
C LYS A 50 -5.21 16.53 -1.61
N VAL A 51 -4.25 15.76 -1.08
CA VAL A 51 -4.30 15.16 0.27
C VAL A 51 -3.92 16.19 1.35
N GLY A 52 -3.18 17.24 1.01
CA GLY A 52 -2.80 18.29 1.96
C GLY A 52 -1.40 18.83 1.74
N ASN A 53 -0.93 19.61 2.72
CA ASN A 53 0.40 20.21 2.70
C ASN A 53 1.53 19.16 2.81
N ALA A 54 2.79 19.59 2.71
CA ALA A 54 3.94 18.69 2.74
C ALA A 54 4.00 17.86 4.05
N VAL A 55 3.65 18.45 5.19
CA VAL A 55 3.68 17.79 6.50
C VAL A 55 2.64 16.67 6.55
N MET A 56 1.39 16.97 6.19
CA MET A 56 0.31 15.98 6.13
C MET A 56 0.64 14.84 5.17
N ARG A 57 1.16 15.15 3.96
CA ARG A 57 1.56 14.12 3.00
C ARG A 57 2.67 13.22 3.54
N ASN A 58 3.65 13.79 4.25
CA ASN A 58 4.74 13.03 4.86
C ASN A 58 4.27 12.16 6.02
N GLN A 59 3.31 12.65 6.82
CA GLN A 59 2.65 11.88 7.86
C GLN A 59 1.91 10.66 7.28
N VAL A 60 1.09 10.86 6.24
CA VAL A 60 0.38 9.76 5.54
C VAL A 60 1.40 8.73 5.01
N LYS A 61 2.47 9.17 4.33
CA LYS A 61 3.54 8.26 3.87
C LYS A 61 4.21 7.51 5.03
N ARG A 62 4.36 8.15 6.20
CA ARG A 62 4.95 7.52 7.39
C ARG A 62 4.02 6.44 7.95
N TYR A 63 2.72 6.72 8.08
CA TYR A 63 1.74 5.74 8.55
C TYR A 63 1.63 4.55 7.61
N ILE A 64 1.50 4.77 6.30
CA ILE A 64 1.47 3.67 5.32
C ILE A 64 2.73 2.80 5.43
N ARG A 65 3.93 3.41 5.53
CA ARG A 65 5.19 2.65 5.66
C ARG A 65 5.26 1.84 6.95
N GLN A 66 4.70 2.36 8.04
CA GLN A 66 4.65 1.65 9.31
C GLN A 66 3.72 0.45 9.19
N SER A 67 2.49 0.65 8.70
CA SER A 67 1.52 -0.43 8.49
C SER A 67 2.08 -1.54 7.58
N LEU A 68 2.74 -1.18 6.47
CA LEU A 68 3.38 -2.15 5.58
C LEU A 68 4.61 -2.83 6.18
N THR A 69 5.28 -2.21 7.16
CA THR A 69 6.40 -2.86 7.86
C THR A 69 5.88 -3.94 8.80
N GLU A 70 4.74 -3.71 9.45
CA GLU A 70 4.08 -4.69 10.31
C GLU A 70 3.46 -5.85 9.50
N LEU A 71 2.79 -5.55 8.39
CA LEU A 71 2.15 -6.55 7.51
C LEU A 71 3.14 -7.29 6.59
N LYS A 72 4.42 -6.94 6.65
CA LYS A 72 5.47 -7.48 5.78
C LYS A 72 5.54 -9.02 5.74
N PRO A 73 5.38 -9.76 6.86
CA PRO A 73 5.46 -11.23 6.86
C PRO A 73 4.38 -11.89 6.00
N ASP A 74 3.21 -11.27 5.91
CA ASP A 74 2.01 -11.85 5.29
C ASP A 74 1.83 -11.44 3.83
N LEU A 75 2.64 -10.49 3.36
CA LEU A 75 2.63 -10.02 1.97
C LEU A 75 3.35 -11.02 1.04
N PRO A 76 2.83 -11.26 -0.18
CA PRO A 76 3.54 -12.02 -1.20
C PRO A 76 4.82 -11.29 -1.58
N GLN A 77 5.91 -12.03 -1.76
CA GLN A 77 7.22 -11.44 -2.03
C GLN A 77 7.47 -11.18 -3.52
N ALA A 78 6.80 -11.90 -4.42
CA ALA A 78 7.00 -11.81 -5.87
C ALA A 78 6.07 -10.79 -6.53
N VAL A 79 5.96 -9.58 -5.96
CA VAL A 79 5.01 -8.55 -6.43
C VAL A 79 5.58 -7.14 -6.33
N ASP A 80 5.22 -6.30 -7.29
CA ASP A 80 5.30 -4.85 -7.18
C ASP A 80 3.89 -4.28 -7.03
N PHE A 81 3.71 -3.35 -6.09
CA PHE A 81 2.42 -2.68 -5.93
C PHE A 81 2.58 -1.20 -5.62
N LEU A 82 1.56 -0.42 -5.96
CA LEU A 82 1.48 1.00 -5.66
C LEU A 82 0.35 1.24 -4.68
N VAL A 83 0.58 2.09 -3.68
CA VAL A 83 -0.46 2.61 -2.79
C VAL A 83 -0.64 4.09 -3.07
N ILE A 84 -1.84 4.46 -3.50
CA ILE A 84 -2.23 5.84 -3.79
C ILE A 84 -3.18 6.33 -2.71
N ALA A 85 -2.79 7.39 -1.99
CA ALA A 85 -3.63 8.02 -0.98
C ALA A 85 -4.67 8.95 -1.62
N ARG A 86 -5.94 8.76 -1.27
CA ARG A 86 -7.06 9.65 -1.63
C ARG A 86 -7.21 10.78 -0.61
N ARG A 87 -8.07 11.75 -0.90
CA ARG A 87 -8.25 12.98 -0.09
C ARG A 87 -8.46 12.70 1.40
N GLY A 88 -9.27 11.69 1.77
CA GLY A 88 -9.59 11.38 3.17
C GLY A 88 -8.44 10.74 3.98
N ALA A 89 -7.35 10.31 3.33
CA ALA A 89 -6.26 9.62 4.02
C ALA A 89 -5.50 10.51 5.03
N ASN A 90 -5.58 11.83 4.90
CA ASN A 90 -4.92 12.78 5.81
C ASN A 90 -5.63 12.95 7.16
N GLN A 91 -6.88 12.51 7.27
CA GLN A 91 -7.69 12.58 8.49
C GLN A 91 -7.54 11.34 9.36
N LEU A 92 -6.90 10.29 8.84
CA LEU A 92 -6.75 9.03 9.54
C LEU A 92 -5.65 9.09 10.59
N THR A 93 -5.92 8.53 11.75
CA THR A 93 -4.91 8.14 12.73
C THR A 93 -4.04 7.00 12.18
N MET A 94 -2.95 6.68 12.89
CA MET A 94 -2.08 5.54 12.53
C MET A 94 -2.88 4.22 12.54
N ALA A 95 -3.70 4.00 13.57
CA ALA A 95 -4.51 2.80 13.71
C ALA A 95 -5.53 2.66 12.59
N GLU A 96 -6.28 3.73 12.29
CA GLU A 96 -7.22 3.74 11.17
C GLU A 96 -6.53 3.56 9.83
N THR A 97 -5.34 4.14 9.64
CA THR A 97 -4.52 3.94 8.44
C THR A 97 -4.17 2.46 8.29
N LYS A 98 -3.73 1.78 9.36
CA LYS A 98 -3.43 0.36 9.33
C LYS A 98 -4.66 -0.47 8.94
N GLN A 99 -5.81 -0.20 9.53
CA GLN A 99 -7.07 -0.89 9.21
C GLN A 99 -7.45 -0.71 7.74
N ASN A 100 -7.43 0.53 7.25
CA ASN A 100 -7.75 0.83 5.86
C ASN A 100 -6.74 0.21 4.87
N ILE A 101 -5.45 0.17 5.22
CA ILE A 101 -4.41 -0.47 4.40
C ILE A 101 -4.58 -1.98 4.37
N SER A 102 -4.80 -2.62 5.53
CA SER A 102 -5.06 -4.06 5.60
C SER A 102 -6.27 -4.44 4.74
N HIS A 103 -7.37 -3.70 4.89
CA HIS A 103 -8.57 -3.93 4.09
C HIS A 103 -8.34 -3.82 2.58
N VAL A 104 -7.71 -2.75 2.09
CA VAL A 104 -7.47 -2.62 0.63
C VAL A 104 -6.46 -3.65 0.11
N LEU A 105 -5.51 -4.09 0.93
CA LEU A 105 -4.58 -5.15 0.55
C LEU A 105 -5.26 -6.52 0.48
N LYS A 106 -6.22 -6.81 1.36
CA LYS A 106 -7.09 -7.99 1.26
C LYS A 106 -7.90 -7.96 -0.04
N LEU A 107 -8.53 -6.82 -0.36
CA LEU A 107 -9.22 -6.62 -1.65
C LEU A 107 -8.29 -6.82 -2.86
N ALA A 108 -7.02 -6.41 -2.74
CA ALA A 108 -6.02 -6.58 -3.78
C ALA A 108 -5.49 -8.02 -3.88
N LYS A 109 -5.97 -8.94 -3.03
CA LYS A 109 -5.46 -10.30 -2.82
C LYS A 109 -3.94 -10.32 -2.53
N LEU A 110 -3.46 -9.28 -1.82
CA LEU A 110 -2.09 -9.15 -1.35
C LEU A 110 -1.95 -9.57 0.13
N LEU A 111 -3.06 -9.75 0.84
CA LEU A 111 -3.09 -10.37 2.16
C LEU A 111 -4.11 -11.50 2.12
N LYS A 112 -3.83 -12.58 2.85
CA LYS A 112 -4.82 -13.62 3.10
C LYS A 112 -5.93 -13.04 4.00
N GLU A 113 -7.16 -13.48 3.78
CA GLU A 113 -8.16 -13.35 4.83
C GLU A 113 -7.68 -14.22 5.99
N GLU A 114 -7.30 -13.59 7.10
CA GLU A 114 -7.39 -14.28 8.38
C GLU A 114 -8.86 -14.71 8.47
N ALA A 115 -9.10 -16.02 8.47
CA ALA A 115 -10.38 -16.55 8.92
C ALA A 115 -10.66 -15.90 10.27
N ASP A 116 -11.86 -15.35 10.44
CA ASP A 116 -12.33 -14.75 11.69
C ASP A 116 -12.05 -15.68 12.88
N SER A 117 -10.90 -15.50 13.54
CA SER A 117 -10.57 -16.11 14.82
C SER A 117 -10.50 -14.99 15.86
N ALA A 118 -11.65 -14.33 16.04
CA ALA A 118 -11.93 -13.47 17.19
C ALA A 118 -13.45 -13.38 17.40
N SER A 119 -14.07 -14.55 17.51
CA SER A 119 -15.28 -14.75 18.30
C SER A 119 -14.91 -15.68 19.44
N GLU A 120 -14.55 -15.10 20.58
CA GLU A 120 -14.72 -15.64 21.93
C GLU A 120 -14.68 -14.50 22.95
#